data_AF-A0AAU0XUU0-F1
#
_entry.id   AF-A0AAU0XUU0-F1
#
_cell.length_a   1.000
_cell.length_b   1.000
_cell.length_c   1.000
_cell.angle_alpha   90.00
_cell.angle_beta   90.00
_cell.angle_gamma   90.00
#
_symmetry.space_group_name_H-M   'P 1'
#
loop_
_entity.id
_entity.type
_entity.pdbx_description
1 polymer ?
#
loop_
_entity_poly.entity_id
_entity_poly.type
_entity_poly.pdbx_seq_one_letter_code
_entity_poly.pdbx_strand_id
1 'polypeptide(L)'
;MRRLLCQVCGGSADQDERGTLWVLEDHRADWDGWPNGLLTTHPPVCAPCAREAVRSCPNLLGRSVAVRVGSSEVSGIYGVRYLPGSPLTPSVVEYGDPAGRWVLASQLVRALSDCTAVLDEFADVSARSQ
;
A
#
# COMPACT_ATOMS: atom_id res chain seq x y z
N MET A 1 -4.87 -4.56 -8.19
CA MET A 1 -5.51 -4.24 -6.89
C MET A 1 -7.03 -4.00 -6.91
N ARG A 2 -7.80 -4.16 -8.00
CA ARG A 2 -9.27 -3.92 -7.97
C ARG A 2 -10.04 -4.87 -7.03
N ARG A 3 -9.57 -6.11 -6.87
CA ARG A 3 -10.26 -7.19 -6.14
C ARG A 3 -9.81 -7.39 -4.69
N LEU A 4 -8.93 -6.52 -4.16
CA LEU A 4 -8.38 -6.61 -2.79
C LEU A 4 -7.87 -8.02 -2.42
N LEU A 5 -7.02 -8.57 -3.28
CA LEU A 5 -6.39 -9.88 -3.06
C LEU A 5 -5.09 -9.73 -2.27
N CYS A 6 -4.79 -10.71 -1.44
CA CYS A 6 -3.53 -10.89 -0.74
C CYS A 6 -2.38 -10.95 -1.74
N GLN A 7 -1.37 -10.11 -1.51
CA GLN A 7 -0.22 -10.01 -2.40
C GLN A 7 0.71 -11.23 -2.42
N VAL A 8 0.66 -12.04 -1.37
CA VAL A 8 1.53 -13.21 -1.22
C VAL A 8 0.88 -14.43 -1.87
N CYS A 9 -0.36 -14.76 -1.50
CA CYS A 9 -1.01 -16.00 -1.94
C CYS A 9 -2.08 -15.81 -3.04
N GLY A 10 -2.46 -14.58 -3.36
CA GLY A 10 -3.51 -14.28 -4.34
C GLY A 10 -4.95 -14.56 -3.86
N GLY A 11 -5.14 -15.08 -2.65
CA GLY A 11 -6.46 -15.24 -2.01
C GLY A 11 -7.07 -13.90 -1.58
N SER A 12 -8.25 -13.91 -0.96
CA SER A 12 -8.84 -12.70 -0.39
C SER A 12 -7.96 -12.11 0.71
N ALA A 13 -7.83 -10.79 0.75
CA ALA A 13 -7.24 -10.12 1.91
C ALA A 13 -8.10 -10.32 3.16
N ASP A 14 -7.48 -10.18 4.33
CA ASP A 14 -8.19 -10.30 5.60
C ASP A 14 -9.07 -9.07 5.81
N GLN A 15 -10.31 -9.28 6.26
CA GLN A 15 -11.31 -8.23 6.44
C GLN A 15 -12.04 -8.45 7.76
N ASP A 16 -12.23 -7.38 8.51
CA ASP A 16 -13.09 -7.33 9.69
C ASP A 16 -13.93 -6.05 9.68
N GLU A 17 -14.64 -5.77 10.79
CA GLU A 17 -15.50 -4.59 10.93
C GLU A 17 -14.76 -3.25 10.80
N ARG A 18 -13.43 -3.24 11.02
CA ARG A 18 -12.56 -2.06 10.87
C ARG A 18 -11.98 -1.94 9.46
N GLY A 19 -12.17 -2.97 8.62
CA GLY A 19 -11.83 -2.96 7.20
C GLY A 19 -10.78 -3.99 6.80
N THR A 20 -10.14 -3.73 5.65
CA THR A 20 -9.17 -4.64 5.04
C THR A 20 -7.80 -4.51 5.69
N LEU A 21 -7.07 -5.61 5.85
CA LEU A 21 -5.70 -5.61 6.39
C LEU A 21 -4.66 -5.19 5.34
N TRP A 22 -3.84 -4.22 5.74
CA TRP A 22 -2.68 -3.74 5.00
C TRP A 22 -1.45 -3.77 5.90
N VAL A 23 -0.28 -3.90 5.29
CA VAL A 23 1.00 -3.67 5.98
C VAL A 23 1.70 -2.55 5.23
N LEU A 24 1.99 -1.47 5.95
CA LEU A 24 2.50 -0.22 5.39
C LEU A 24 3.85 0.14 6.02
N GLU A 25 4.65 0.91 5.29
CA GLU A 25 5.86 1.53 5.83
C GLU A 25 5.49 2.51 6.95
N ASP A 26 6.24 2.49 8.06
CA ASP A 26 5.94 3.33 9.22
C ASP A 26 6.32 4.80 8.98
N HIS A 27 5.32 5.60 8.60
CA HIS A 27 5.42 7.05 8.41
C HIS A 27 4.57 7.83 9.41
N ARG A 28 4.33 7.27 10.61
CA ARG A 28 3.58 7.96 11.67
C ARG A 28 4.15 9.32 12.08
N ALA A 29 5.44 9.54 11.85
CA ALA A 29 6.12 10.81 12.13
C ALA A 29 6.01 11.84 11.00
N ASP A 30 5.52 11.44 9.82
CA ASP A 30 5.57 12.28 8.62
C ASP A 30 4.37 13.24 8.54
N TRP A 31 3.19 12.83 9.04
CA TRP A 31 2.01 13.72 9.17
C TRP A 31 0.99 13.23 10.21
N ASP A 32 0.21 14.17 10.74
CA ASP A 32 -0.88 13.89 11.68
C ASP A 32 -2.03 13.13 10.99
N GLY A 33 -2.49 12.04 11.63
CA GLY A 33 -3.59 11.23 11.10
C GLY A 33 -3.15 10.14 10.12
N TRP A 34 -1.84 9.91 9.97
CA TRP A 34 -1.30 8.75 9.26
C TRP A 34 -2.02 7.43 9.64
N PRO A 35 -2.35 6.54 8.68
CA PRO A 35 -2.09 6.61 7.24
C PRO A 35 -3.27 7.15 6.41
N ASN A 36 -4.19 7.92 6.98
CA ASN A 36 -5.28 8.51 6.20
C ASN A 36 -4.72 9.47 5.13
N GLY A 37 -5.23 9.35 3.91
CA GLY A 37 -4.76 10.11 2.74
C GLY A 37 -3.55 9.49 2.03
N LEU A 38 -2.99 8.38 2.53
CA LEU A 38 -1.86 7.72 1.87
C LEU A 38 -2.28 7.18 0.49
N LEU A 39 -1.51 7.55 -0.54
CA LEU A 39 -1.55 6.91 -1.85
C LEU A 39 -0.54 5.76 -1.88
N THR A 40 -1.00 4.56 -2.19
CA THR A 40 -0.15 3.37 -2.15
C THR A 40 -0.34 2.45 -3.35
N THR A 41 0.78 1.85 -3.76
CA THR A 41 0.82 0.74 -4.71
C THR A 41 0.95 -0.62 -4.02
N HIS A 42 1.10 -0.66 -2.70
CA HIS A 42 1.19 -1.90 -1.93
C HIS A 42 -0.18 -2.59 -1.89
N PRO A 43 -0.34 -3.80 -2.39
CA PRO A 43 -1.57 -4.57 -2.20
C PRO A 43 -1.85 -4.95 -0.74
N PRO A 44 -3.13 -5.20 -0.37
CA PRO A 44 -3.48 -5.71 0.95
C PRO A 44 -2.97 -7.15 1.17
N VAL A 45 -3.12 -7.65 2.39
CA VAL A 45 -2.66 -8.98 2.80
C VAL A 45 -3.73 -9.76 3.55
N CYS A 46 -3.63 -11.09 3.55
CA CYS A 46 -4.35 -11.90 4.54
C CYS A 46 -3.51 -12.07 5.81
N ALA A 47 -4.16 -12.29 6.95
CA ALA A 47 -3.49 -12.40 8.25
C ALA A 47 -2.37 -13.46 8.28
N PRO A 48 -2.53 -14.68 7.73
CA PRO A 48 -1.45 -15.67 7.69
C PRO A 48 -0.22 -15.23 6.88
N CYS A 49 -0.41 -14.38 5.88
CA CYS A 49 0.65 -13.91 4.99
C CYS A 49 1.29 -12.58 5.42
N ALA A 50 0.80 -11.93 6.48
CA ALA A 50 1.27 -10.59 6.87
C ALA A 50 2.78 -10.56 7.18
N ARG A 51 3.29 -11.56 7.91
CA ARG A 51 4.74 -11.68 8.17
C ARG A 51 5.55 -11.95 6.90
N GLU A 52 5.01 -12.76 5.98
CA GLU A 52 5.71 -13.05 4.72
C GLU A 52 5.78 -11.82 3.82
N ALA A 53 4.72 -11.01 3.78
CA ALA A 53 4.71 -9.76 3.02
C ALA A 53 5.84 -8.81 3.48
N VAL A 54 6.14 -8.75 4.77
CA VAL A 54 7.28 -7.96 5.29
C VAL A 54 8.62 -8.58 4.94
N ARG A 55 8.77 -9.90 5.08
CA ARG A 55 10.04 -10.58 4.74
C ARG A 55 10.38 -10.46 3.25
N SER A 56 9.37 -10.50 2.40
CA SER A 56 9.52 -10.43 0.95
C SER A 56 9.69 -9.00 0.41
N CYS A 57 9.39 -7.96 1.20
CA CYS A 57 9.46 -6.57 0.75
C CYS A 57 10.54 -5.78 1.50
N PRO A 58 11.68 -5.46 0.86
CA PRO A 58 12.77 -4.72 1.49
C PRO A 58 12.34 -3.39 2.14
N ASN A 59 11.35 -2.70 1.58
CA ASN A 59 10.87 -1.42 2.12
C ASN A 59 10.11 -1.59 3.45
N LEU A 60 9.49 -2.75 3.68
CA LEU A 60 8.73 -3.03 4.91
C LEU A 60 9.62 -3.58 6.04
N LEU A 61 10.85 -3.99 5.74
CA LEU A 61 11.78 -4.56 6.71
C LEU A 61 12.17 -3.53 7.78
N GLY A 62 11.90 -3.85 9.04
CA GLY A 62 12.31 -3.04 10.19
C GLY A 62 11.49 -1.76 10.43
N ARG A 63 10.59 -1.38 9.51
CA ARG A 63 9.71 -0.20 9.63
C ARG A 63 8.35 -0.46 9.01
N SER A 64 7.62 -1.44 9.55
CA SER A 64 6.26 -1.75 9.09
C SER A 64 5.22 -1.64 10.19
N VAL A 65 4.00 -1.27 9.80
CA VAL A 65 2.84 -1.22 10.69
C VAL A 65 1.67 -1.91 9.99
N ALA A 66 1.02 -2.82 10.72
CA ALA A 66 -0.23 -3.41 10.28
C ALA A 66 -1.39 -2.44 10.52
N VAL A 67 -2.25 -2.28 9.53
CA VAL A 67 -3.33 -1.29 9.51
C VAL A 67 -4.61 -1.91 8.97
N ARG A 68 -5.72 -1.66 9.66
CA ARG A 68 -7.07 -1.87 9.15
C ARG A 68 -7.51 -0.63 8.39
N VAL A 69 -7.89 -0.79 7.14
CA VAL A 69 -8.30 0.28 6.24
C VAL A 69 -9.78 0.13 5.95
N GLY A 70 -10.59 1.05 6.48
CA GLY A 70 -12.05 1.03 6.30
C GLY A 70 -12.46 1.26 4.86
N SER A 71 -11.83 2.21 4.16
CA SER A 71 -12.05 2.43 2.73
C SER A 71 -10.74 2.55 1.95
N SER A 72 -10.71 1.90 0.79
CA SER A 72 -9.62 2.04 -0.17
C SER A 72 -10.17 2.20 -1.57
N GLU A 73 -9.99 3.38 -2.15
CA GLU A 73 -10.48 3.71 -3.49
C GLU A 73 -9.36 3.65 -4.51
N VAL A 74 -9.63 3.18 -5.72
CA VAL A 74 -8.64 3.26 -6.81
C VAL A 74 -8.61 4.70 -7.31
N SER A 75 -7.59 5.45 -6.92
CA SER A 75 -7.47 6.87 -7.21
C SER A 75 -6.63 7.18 -8.45
N GLY A 76 -5.79 6.23 -8.90
CA GLY A 76 -4.91 6.49 -10.04
C GLY A 76 -4.04 5.32 -10.47
N ILE A 77 -2.92 5.67 -11.11
CA ILE A 77 -1.92 4.75 -11.62
C ILE A 77 -0.53 5.14 -11.15
N TYR A 78 0.34 4.14 -11.03
CA TYR A 78 1.78 4.30 -10.94
C TYR A 78 2.40 3.70 -12.20
N GLY A 79 3.42 4.36 -12.72
CA GLY A 79 4.11 3.93 -13.92
C GLY A 79 5.31 4.79 -14.26
N VAL A 80 5.78 4.67 -15.49
CA VAL A 80 6.91 5.46 -16.00
C VAL A 80 6.38 6.55 -16.91
N ARG A 81 6.72 7.80 -16.62
CA ARG A 81 6.37 8.95 -17.45
C ARG A 81 7.32 9.06 -18.64
N TYR A 82 6.75 9.22 -19.82
CA TYR A 82 7.44 9.43 -21.09
C TYR A 82 7.19 10.86 -21.57
N LEU A 83 8.23 11.70 -21.53
CA LEU A 83 8.21 13.02 -22.16
C LEU A 83 9.38 13.09 -23.15
N PRO A 84 9.15 13.47 -24.43
CA PRO A 84 10.23 13.62 -25.39
C PRO A 84 11.35 14.52 -24.87
N GLY A 85 12.59 14.05 -24.95
CA GLY A 85 13.77 14.79 -24.49
C GLY A 85 13.96 14.86 -22.97
N SER A 86 13.14 14.18 -22.18
CA SER A 86 13.28 14.11 -20.72
C SER A 86 13.67 12.70 -20.24
N PRO A 87 14.33 12.57 -19.08
CA PRO A 87 14.56 11.27 -18.46
C PRO A 87 13.25 10.53 -18.16
N LEU A 88 13.29 9.20 -18.25
CA LEU A 88 12.21 8.35 -17.77
C LEU A 88 12.13 8.45 -16.25
N THR A 89 10.95 8.82 -15.74
CA THR A 89 10.75 9.04 -14.30
C THR A 89 9.56 8.24 -13.81
N PRO A 90 9.66 7.53 -12.67
CA PRO A 90 8.51 6.99 -11.99
C PRO A 90 7.53 8.10 -11.61
N SER A 91 6.24 7.84 -11.77
CA SER A 91 5.21 8.83 -11.51
C SER A 91 3.93 8.16 -11.01
N VAL A 92 3.35 8.75 -9.98
CA VAL A 92 1.96 8.51 -9.56
C VAL A 92 1.10 9.59 -10.18
N VAL A 93 0.02 9.19 -10.85
CA VAL A 93 -0.92 10.10 -11.51
C VAL A 93 -2.35 9.68 -11.17
N GLU A 94 -3.13 10.63 -10.69
CA GLU A 94 -4.55 10.44 -10.38
C GLU A 94 -5.39 10.28 -11.66
N TYR A 95 -6.50 9.57 -11.56
CA TYR A 95 -7.43 9.48 -12.67
C TYR A 95 -8.05 10.84 -12.99
N GLY A 96 -8.09 11.16 -14.29
CA GLY A 96 -8.58 12.45 -14.79
C GLY A 96 -7.47 13.47 -15.03
N ASP A 97 -6.27 13.27 -14.47
CA ASP A 97 -5.12 14.14 -14.76
C ASP A 97 -4.67 13.95 -16.22
N PRO A 98 -4.58 15.03 -17.03
CA PRO A 98 -4.06 14.96 -18.40
C PRO A 98 -2.67 14.34 -18.53
N ALA A 99 -1.84 14.40 -17.48
CA ALA A 99 -0.51 13.80 -17.44
C ALA A 99 -0.55 12.27 -17.61
N GLY A 100 -1.66 11.62 -17.28
CA GLY A 100 -1.82 10.17 -17.39
C GLY A 100 -1.65 9.65 -18.83
N ARG A 101 -1.89 10.49 -19.84
CA ARG A 101 -1.68 10.17 -21.26
C ARG A 101 -0.21 9.91 -21.61
N TRP A 102 0.70 10.33 -20.74
CA TRP A 102 2.15 10.22 -20.92
C TRP A 102 2.76 9.20 -19.97
N VAL A 103 1.95 8.38 -19.29
CA VAL A 103 2.45 7.39 -18.33
C VAL A 103 2.18 5.99 -18.85
N LEU A 104 3.26 5.20 -18.98
CA LEU A 104 3.13 3.76 -19.15
C LEU A 104 2.81 3.15 -17.79
N ALA A 105 1.52 2.90 -17.56
CA ALA A 105 1.00 2.37 -16.29
C ALA A 105 1.48 0.94 -16.04
N SER A 106 1.93 0.66 -14.82
CA SER A 106 2.32 -0.68 -14.37
C SER A 106 1.50 -1.15 -13.17
N GLN A 107 1.07 -0.23 -12.29
CA GLN A 107 0.31 -0.56 -11.09
C GLN A 107 -0.86 0.40 -10.91
N LEU A 108 -1.92 -0.08 -10.25
CA LEU A 108 -2.98 0.79 -9.75
C LEU A 108 -2.50 1.44 -8.45
N VAL A 109 -2.99 2.65 -8.18
CA VAL A 109 -2.79 3.35 -6.92
C VAL A 109 -4.12 3.40 -6.18
N ARG A 110 -4.06 3.23 -4.87
CA ARG A 110 -5.22 3.37 -3.98
C ARG A 110 -4.98 4.45 -2.94
N ALA A 111 -6.01 5.24 -2.67
CA ALA A 111 -6.07 6.14 -1.52
C ALA A 111 -6.68 5.40 -0.33
N LEU A 112 -6.07 5.56 0.86
CA LEU A 112 -6.54 4.92 2.09
C LEU A 112 -7.24 5.92 3.01
N SER A 113 -8.38 5.53 3.57
CA SER A 113 -9.10 6.29 4.58
C SER A 113 -9.71 5.38 5.65
N ASP A 114 -10.16 5.99 6.75
CA ASP A 114 -10.74 5.32 7.90
C ASP A 114 -9.78 4.27 8.49
N CYS A 115 -8.51 4.68 8.57
CA CYS A 115 -7.41 3.80 8.92
C CYS A 115 -7.24 3.67 10.44
N THR A 116 -7.06 2.43 10.91
CA THR A 116 -6.76 2.09 12.31
C THR A 116 -5.51 1.22 12.40
N ALA A 117 -4.49 1.67 13.12
CA ALA A 117 -3.29 0.86 13.35
C ALA A 117 -3.61 -0.31 14.31
N VAL A 118 -3.15 -1.53 13.97
CA VAL A 118 -3.38 -2.75 14.74
C VAL A 118 -2.05 -3.33 15.22
N LEU A 119 -1.44 -2.61 16.16
CA LEU A 119 -0.10 -2.90 16.68
C LEU A 119 -0.02 -4.22 17.44
N ASP A 120 -1.07 -4.62 18.15
CA ASP A 120 -1.04 -5.79 19.04
C ASP A 120 -1.44 -7.10 18.34
N GLU A 121 -2.31 -7.04 17.33
CA GLU A 121 -2.81 -8.22 16.60
C GLU A 121 -1.74 -8.86 15.73
N PHE A 122 -0.74 -8.06 15.35
CA PHE A 122 0.36 -8.41 14.48
C PHE A 122 1.71 -7.94 15.03
N ALA A 123 1.83 -7.79 16.36
CA ALA A 123 2.99 -7.23 17.06
C ALA A 123 4.36 -7.84 16.68
N ASP A 124 4.33 -9.01 16.08
CA ASP A 124 5.49 -9.77 15.61
C ASP A 124 5.83 -9.58 14.12
N VAL A 125 5.17 -8.70 13.39
CA VAL A 125 5.46 -8.48 11.97
C VAL A 125 6.82 -7.78 11.78
N SER A 126 7.33 -7.11 12.81
CA SER A 126 8.65 -6.45 12.80
C SER A 126 9.61 -6.96 13.89
N ALA A 127 9.26 -8.01 14.64
CA ALA A 127 10.06 -8.50 15.76
C ALA A 127 11.34 -9.22 15.26
N ARG A 128 12.45 -8.49 15.44
CA ARG A 128 13.87 -8.83 15.31
C ARG A 128 14.22 -10.33 15.28
N SER A 129 14.87 -10.75 14.19
CA SER A 129 15.88 -11.80 14.22
C SER A 129 17.01 -11.36 15.16
N GLN A 130 17.18 -12.07 16.28
CA GLN A 130 18.47 -12.16 16.96
C GLN A 130 19.36 -13.14 16.20
#